data_AF-A0A937C2A5-F1
#
_entry.id   AF-A0A937C2A5-F1
#
_cell.length_a   1.000
_cell.length_b   1.000
_cell.length_c   1.000
_cell.angle_alpha   90.00
_cell.angle_beta   90.00
_cell.angle_gamma   90.00
#
_symmetry.space_group_name_H-M   'P 1'
#
loop_
_entity.id
_entity.type
_entity.pdbx_description
1 polymer ?
#
loop_
_entity_poly.entity_id
_entity_poly.type
_entity_poly.pdbx_seq_one_letter_code
_entity_poly.pdbx_strand_id
1 'polypeptide(L)'
;MFSKLYEALHQRGMAKSYGVIAADGNLHASCIFFFSHNRAYYILVGNDPAGKLTGASHTLIDAFIRHQSGKNLLLDFEGSDIPGLARYYSGFGAINQPYPAWQSNRLPFFLKWLKKI
;
A
#
# COMPACT_ATOMS: atom_id res chain seq x y z
N MET A 1 -3.65 -17.80 -5.53
CA MET A 1 -2.23 -17.58 -5.22
C MET A 1 -2.06 -16.64 -4.04
N PHE A 2 -2.64 -15.44 -4.07
CA PHE A 2 -2.57 -14.47 -2.96
C PHE A 2 -3.23 -14.96 -1.65
N SER A 3 -4.37 -15.66 -1.72
CA SER A 3 -5.04 -16.23 -0.53
C SER A 3 -4.14 -17.15 0.29
N LYS A 4 -3.43 -18.08 -0.38
CA LYS A 4 -2.46 -18.99 0.27
C LYS A 4 -1.32 -18.24 0.96
N LEU A 5 -0.83 -17.15 0.34
CA LEU A 5 0.19 -16.30 0.94
C LEU A 5 -0.34 -15.58 2.19
N TYR A 6 -1.53 -14.99 2.08
CA TYR A 6 -2.19 -14.33 3.21
C TYR A 6 -2.39 -15.31 4.37
N GLU A 7 -2.95 -16.50 4.11
CA GLU A 7 -3.17 -17.54 5.13
C GLU A 7 -1.86 -17.91 5.84
N ALA A 8 -0.80 -18.17 5.07
CA ALA A 8 0.50 -18.54 5.63
C ALA A 8 1.12 -17.42 6.48
N LEU A 9 0.99 -16.15 6.07
CA LEU A 9 1.49 -15.01 6.84
C LEU A 9 0.60 -14.70 8.04
N HIS A 10 -0.72 -14.83 7.91
CA HIS A 10 -1.67 -14.60 8.98
C HIS A 10 -1.47 -15.60 10.12
N GLN A 11 -1.25 -16.89 9.80
CA GLN A 11 -0.91 -17.91 10.79
C GLN A 11 0.39 -17.61 11.55
N ARG A 12 1.31 -16.83 10.95
CA ARG A 12 2.56 -16.39 11.57
C ARG A 12 2.44 -15.04 12.29
N GLY A 13 1.24 -14.44 12.34
CA GLY A 13 1.04 -13.09 12.86
C GLY A 13 1.66 -11.98 11.99
N MET A 14 2.04 -12.31 10.76
CA MET A 14 2.70 -11.41 9.79
C MET A 14 1.73 -10.82 8.76
N ALA A 15 0.42 -11.07 8.91
CA ALA A 15 -0.61 -10.43 8.10
C ALA A 15 -1.82 -10.05 8.96
N LYS A 16 -2.46 -8.92 8.64
CA LYS A 16 -3.74 -8.49 9.24
C LYS A 16 -4.63 -7.86 8.18
N SER A 17 -5.92 -8.12 8.24
CA SER A 17 -6.93 -7.44 7.43
C SER A 17 -7.69 -6.42 8.26
N TYR A 18 -8.05 -5.29 7.64
CA TYR A 18 -8.91 -4.26 8.22
C TYR A 18 -10.10 -4.03 7.30
N GLY A 19 -11.23 -3.66 7.88
CA GLY A 19 -12.46 -3.36 7.16
C GLY A 19 -13.25 -2.27 7.88
N VAL A 20 -13.84 -1.36 7.11
CA VAL A 20 -14.77 -0.33 7.58
C VAL A 20 -16.14 -0.69 7.05
N ILE A 21 -17.05 -1.04 7.95
CA ILE A 21 -18.45 -1.31 7.67
C ILE A 21 -19.22 -0.04 7.98
N ALA A 22 -20.01 0.44 7.03
CA ALA A 22 -20.84 1.63 7.21
C ALA A 22 -22.18 1.29 7.89
N ALA A 23 -22.97 2.33 8.20
CA ALA A 23 -24.25 2.17 8.89
C ALA A 23 -25.30 1.38 8.07
N ASP A 24 -25.13 1.33 6.74
CA ASP A 24 -25.94 0.51 5.83
C ASP A 24 -25.58 -0.99 5.87
N GLY A 25 -24.57 -1.38 6.66
CA GLY A 25 -24.09 -2.75 6.78
C GLY A 25 -23.10 -3.17 5.70
N ASN A 26 -22.78 -2.30 4.73
CA ASN A 26 -21.88 -2.61 3.63
C ASN A 26 -20.43 -2.32 3.96
N LEU A 27 -19.51 -3.08 3.37
CA LEU A 27 -18.08 -2.87 3.48
C LEU A 27 -17.64 -1.72 2.55
N HIS A 28 -17.31 -0.57 3.12
CA HIS A 28 -16.95 0.63 2.35
C HIS A 28 -15.45 0.73 2.06
N ALA A 29 -14.61 0.22 2.96
CA ALA A 29 -13.16 0.14 2.75
C ALA A 29 -12.60 -1.12 3.40
N SER A 30 -11.56 -1.67 2.81
CA SER A 30 -10.82 -2.81 3.34
C SER A 30 -9.38 -2.75 2.91
N CYS A 31 -8.51 -3.36 3.69
CA CYS A 31 -7.14 -3.57 3.29
C CYS A 31 -6.51 -4.79 3.96
N ILE A 32 -5.33 -5.15 3.48
CA ILE A 32 -4.42 -6.09 4.12
C ILE A 32 -3.10 -5.38 4.38
N PHE A 33 -2.57 -5.58 5.58
CA PHE A 33 -1.21 -5.26 5.95
C PHE A 33 -0.37 -6.53 6.06
N PHE A 34 0.82 -6.53 5.46
CA PHE A 34 1.87 -7.49 5.78
C PHE A 34 2.90 -6.85 6.71
N PHE A 35 3.54 -7.66 7.56
CA PHE A 35 4.50 -7.18 8.55
C PHE A 35 5.83 -7.89 8.35
N SER A 36 6.92 -7.11 8.26
CA SER A 36 8.28 -7.62 8.18
C SER A 36 9.26 -6.51 8.56
N HIS A 37 10.36 -6.84 9.25
CA HIS A 37 11.45 -5.90 9.58
C HIS A 37 10.97 -4.54 10.15
N ASN A 38 10.11 -4.57 11.17
CA ASN A 38 9.53 -3.36 11.79
C ASN A 38 8.82 -2.44 10.78
N ARG A 39 8.24 -3.03 9.73
CA ARG A 39 7.47 -2.32 8.72
C ARG A 39 6.12 -3.01 8.47
N ALA A 40 5.08 -2.20 8.32
CA ALA A 40 3.75 -2.60 7.93
C ALA A 40 3.49 -2.13 6.50
N TYR A 41 3.29 -3.08 5.59
CA TYR A 41 3.12 -2.85 4.16
C TYR A 41 1.64 -2.84 3.82
N TYR A 42 1.13 -1.70 3.33
CA TYR A 42 -0.26 -1.51 2.91
C TYR A 42 -0.51 -2.14 1.52
N ILE A 43 -0.52 -3.48 1.46
CA ILE A 43 -0.28 -4.25 0.23
C ILE A 43 -1.51 -4.46 -0.66
N LEU A 44 -2.71 -4.52 -0.08
CA LEU A 44 -3.94 -4.76 -0.84
C LEU A 44 -5.03 -3.86 -0.29
N VAL A 45 -5.66 -3.09 -1.17
CA VAL A 45 -6.63 -2.07 -0.81
C VAL A 45 -7.90 -2.27 -1.63
N GLY A 46 -9.04 -2.40 -0.97
CA GLY A 46 -10.35 -2.48 -1.59
C GLY A 46 -11.22 -1.34 -1.08
N ASN A 47 -11.70 -0.47 -1.97
CA ASN A 47 -12.60 0.62 -1.63
C ASN A 47 -13.87 0.53 -2.47
N ASP A 48 -15.01 0.61 -1.81
CA ASP A 48 -16.29 0.74 -2.48
C ASP A 48 -16.44 2.16 -3.06
N PRO A 49 -17.06 2.36 -4.24
CA PRO A 49 -17.29 3.68 -4.79
C PRO A 49 -18.05 4.62 -3.84
N ALA A 50 -19.04 4.13 -3.08
CA ALA A 50 -19.73 4.91 -2.06
C ALA A 50 -18.79 5.23 -0.88
N GLY A 51 -17.90 4.29 -0.53
CA GLY A 51 -16.88 4.45 0.49
C GLY A 51 -15.84 5.56 0.21
N LYS A 52 -15.58 5.86 -1.07
CA LYS A 52 -14.70 6.99 -1.45
C LYS A 52 -15.27 8.35 -1.04
N LEU A 53 -16.61 8.48 -1.03
CA LEU A 53 -17.29 9.73 -0.68
C LEU A 53 -17.39 9.93 0.83
N THR A 54 -17.39 8.84 1.61
CA THR A 54 -17.56 8.86 3.07
C THR A 54 -16.23 8.96 3.83
N GLY A 55 -15.09 8.90 3.14
CA GLY A 55 -13.78 8.93 3.78
C GLY A 55 -13.40 7.61 4.47
N ALA A 56 -14.05 6.50 4.13
CA ALA A 56 -13.85 5.21 4.79
C ALA A 56 -12.38 4.75 4.81
N SER A 57 -11.64 4.96 3.71
CA SER A 57 -10.20 4.64 3.65
C SER A 57 -9.35 5.51 4.58
N HIS A 58 -9.74 6.77 4.81
CA HIS A 58 -9.04 7.64 5.76
C HIS A 58 -9.25 7.15 7.18
N THR A 59 -10.50 6.83 7.55
CA THR A 59 -10.84 6.25 8.85
C THR A 59 -10.08 4.94 9.09
N LEU A 60 -9.97 4.09 8.07
CA LEU A 60 -9.23 2.84 8.16
C LEU A 60 -7.75 3.09 8.51
N ILE A 61 -7.09 3.98 7.76
CA ILE A 61 -5.66 4.27 7.94
C ILE A 61 -5.41 4.97 9.28
N ASP A 62 -6.25 5.94 9.65
CA ASP A 62 -6.17 6.62 10.95
C ASP A 62 -6.33 5.63 12.12
N ALA A 63 -7.30 4.73 12.05
CA ALA A 63 -7.48 3.68 13.06
C ALA A 63 -6.25 2.76 13.14
N PHE A 64 -5.67 2.38 11.99
CA PHE A 64 -4.44 1.60 11.96
C PHE A 64 -3.28 2.35 12.65
N ILE A 65 -3.07 3.61 12.31
CA ILE A 65 -2.02 4.45 12.90
C ILE A 65 -2.20 4.54 14.42
N ARG A 66 -3.43 4.77 14.90
CA ARG A 66 -3.74 4.79 16.34
C ARG A 66 -3.43 3.45 17.01
N HIS A 67 -3.84 2.34 16.42
CA HIS A 67 -3.59 0.99 16.96
C HIS A 67 -2.11 0.59 17.02
N GLN A 68 -1.28 1.16 16.15
CA GLN A 68 0.16 0.92 16.12
C GLN A 68 0.99 2.05 16.75
N SER A 69 0.36 3.14 17.18
CA SER A 69 1.04 4.25 17.83
C SER A 69 1.86 3.79 19.04
N GLY A 70 3.02 4.44 19.24
CA GLY A 70 3.96 4.09 20.31
C GLY A 70 4.81 2.83 20.06
N LYS A 71 4.61 2.12 18.94
CA LYS A 71 5.44 0.97 18.56
C LYS A 71 6.54 1.40 17.60
N ASN A 72 7.67 0.70 17.63
CA ASN A 72 8.71 0.83 16.61
C ASN A 72 8.28 0.12 15.32
N LEU A 73 7.35 0.74 14.58
CA LEU A 73 6.77 0.20 13.36
C LEU A 73 6.58 1.33 12.34
N LEU A 74 7.16 1.15 11.16
CA LEU A 74 7.02 2.06 10.03
C LEU A 74 5.86 1.62 9.14
N LEU A 75 4.92 2.53 8.85
CA LEU A 75 3.87 2.30 7.87
C LEU A 75 4.43 2.63 6.47
N ASP A 76 4.35 1.65 5.58
CA ASP A 76 4.76 1.75 4.18
C ASP A 76 3.54 1.64 3.26
N PHE A 77 3.38 2.65 2.41
CA PHE A 77 2.31 2.71 1.42
C PHE A 77 2.70 2.08 0.07
N GLU A 78 3.86 1.40 -0.01
CA GLU A 78 4.50 0.74 -1.17
C GLU A 78 4.96 1.72 -2.26
N GLY A 79 4.20 2.78 -2.51
CA GLY A 79 4.46 3.78 -3.53
C GLY A 79 3.48 3.69 -4.69
N SER A 80 3.39 4.76 -5.48
CA SER A 80 2.54 4.81 -6.66
C SER A 80 3.01 5.89 -7.62
N ASP A 81 3.05 5.56 -8.91
CA ASP A 81 3.25 6.55 -9.97
C ASP A 81 2.00 7.42 -10.21
N ILE A 82 0.88 7.13 -9.54
CA ILE A 82 -0.37 7.88 -9.64
C ILE A 82 -0.29 9.11 -8.73
N PRO A 83 -0.24 10.34 -9.27
CA PRO A 83 -0.02 11.55 -8.47
C PRO A 83 -1.10 11.78 -7.41
N GLY A 84 -2.35 11.44 -7.71
CA GLY A 84 -3.46 11.54 -6.76
C GLY A 84 -3.29 10.62 -5.55
N LEU A 85 -2.70 9.44 -5.75
CA LEU A 85 -2.48 8.48 -4.68
C LEU A 85 -1.26 8.89 -3.83
N ALA A 86 -0.21 9.40 -4.47
CA ALA A 86 0.92 9.99 -3.76
C ALA A 86 0.50 11.17 -2.86
N ARG A 87 -0.37 12.06 -3.37
CA ARG A 87 -0.95 13.17 -2.59
C ARG A 87 -1.83 12.67 -1.43
N TYR A 88 -2.62 11.62 -1.66
CA TYR A 88 -3.45 11.03 -0.62
C TYR A 88 -2.59 10.49 0.53
N TYR A 89 -1.55 9.71 0.22
CA TYR A 89 -0.64 9.16 1.23
C TYR A 89 0.19 10.24 1.95
N SER A 90 0.64 11.28 1.24
CA SER A 90 1.37 12.39 1.88
C SER A 90 0.52 13.14 2.90
N GLY A 91 -0.81 13.13 2.77
CA GLY A 91 -1.74 13.65 3.77
C GLY A 91 -1.65 12.97 5.15
N PHE A 92 -1.14 11.74 5.22
CA PHE A 92 -0.88 11.01 6.47
C PHE A 92 0.55 11.20 6.99
N GLY A 93 1.34 12.08 6.38
CA GLY A 93 2.75 12.30 6.71
C GLY A 93 3.72 11.36 6.00
N ALA A 94 3.28 10.65 4.94
CA ALA A 94 4.17 9.81 4.15
C ALA A 94 5.24 10.65 3.43
N ILE A 95 6.46 10.13 3.42
CA ILE A 95 7.61 10.75 2.75
C ILE A 95 7.92 9.96 1.47
N ASN A 96 8.16 10.66 0.37
CA ASN A 96 8.54 10.02 -0.88
C ASN A 96 9.94 9.39 -0.74
N GLN A 97 10.04 8.08 -1.00
CA GLN A 97 11.29 7.33 -0.95
C GLN A 97 11.60 6.75 -2.33
N PRO A 98 12.25 7.53 -3.23
CA PRO A 98 12.57 7.06 -4.56
C PRO A 98 13.60 5.92 -4.49
N TYR A 99 13.39 4.88 -5.31
CA TYR A 99 14.36 3.81 -5.50
C TYR A 99 15.05 3.97 -6.86
N PRO A 100 16.37 3.70 -6.94
CA PRO A 100 17.08 3.80 -8.21
C PRO A 100 16.63 2.70 -9.16
N ALA A 101 16.27 3.07 -10.39
CA ALA A 101 16.04 2.13 -11.48
C ALA A 101 17.33 1.99 -12.30
N TRP A 102 17.83 0.76 -12.45
CA TRP A 102 18.95 0.48 -13.34
C TRP A 102 18.44 0.04 -14.71
N GLN A 103 18.91 0.72 -15.76
CA GLN A 103 18.62 0.37 -17.14
C GLN A 103 19.92 0.17 -17.93
N SER A 104 19.99 -0.89 -18.72
CA SER A 104 21.15 -1.23 -19.54
C SER A 104 20.74 -1.55 -20.97
N ASN A 105 21.33 -0.87 -21.95
CA ASN A 105 21.13 -1.15 -23.36
C ASN A 105 22.23 -2.05 -23.89
N ARG A 106 21.92 -3.35 -23.97
CA ARG A 106 22.81 -4.41 -24.49
C ARG A 106 22.71 -4.59 -26.01
N LEU A 107 22.09 -3.66 -26.74
CA LEU A 107 22.01 -3.74 -28.20
C LEU A 107 23.39 -3.49 -28.86
N PRO A 108 23.65 -4.07 -30.05
CA PRO A 108 24.81 -3.73 -30.88
C PRO A 108 24.88 -2.22 -31.15
N PHE A 109 26.10 -1.68 -31.35
CA PHE A 109 26.33 -0.23 -31.42
C PHE A 109 25.39 0.48 -32.43
N PHE A 110 25.13 -0.14 -33.58
CA PHE A 110 24.28 0.38 -34.65
C PHE A 110 22.77 0.30 -34.37
N LEU A 111 22.33 -0.39 -33.31
CA LEU A 111 20.92 -0.42 -32.87
C LEU A 111 20.69 0.39 -31.58
N LYS A 112 21.76 0.84 -30.91
CA LYS A 112 21.64 1.57 -29.64
C LYS A 112 20.81 2.86 -29.76
N TRP A 113 20.86 3.53 -30.91
CA TRP A 113 20.13 4.76 -31.19
C TRP A 113 18.60 4.61 -31.28
N LEU A 114 18.08 3.40 -31.48
CA LEU A 114 16.64 3.12 -31.67
C LEU A 114 15.94 2.98 -30.32
N LYS A 115 16.70 2.66 -29.26
CA LYS A 115 16.19 2.51 -27.91
C LYS A 115 16.73 3.64 -27.04
N LYS A 116 15.92 4.68 -26.84
CA LYS A 116 16.14 5.65 -25.77
C LYS A 116 15.96 4.92 -24.43
N ILE A 117 17.01 4.97 -23.61
CA ILE A 117 16.98 4.62 -22.18
C ILE A 117 16.50 5.86 -21.44
#